data_AF-A0A4V1AN53-F1
#
_entry.id   AF-A0A4V1AN53-F1
#
_cell.length_a   1.000
_cell.length_b   1.000
_cell.length_c   1.000
_cell.angle_alpha   90.00
_cell.angle_beta   90.00
_cell.angle_gamma   90.00
#
_symmetry.space_group_name_H-M   'P 1'
#
loop_
_entity.id
_entity.type
_entity.pdbx_description
1 polymer ?
#
loop_
_entity_poly.entity_id
_entity_poly.type
_entity_poly.pdbx_seq_one_letter_code
_entity_poly.pdbx_strand_id
1 'polypeptide(L)'
;MSLPLLPTISTFFIVLSAVLVAIGWTLIIQRKIEAHKKVMFAAAIAALSFFIIYASRTVFVGNTAFGGPEEYKIYYTIFLVFHIILATTGAVFGLITIWAGYKNNLTRHRKLGPITSIIWFFTAITGVAVYLLLYVIYHGGETTSVFKAILGF
;
A
#
# COMPACT_ATOMS: atom_id res chain seq x y z
N MET A 1 14.53 -14.92 14.65
CA MET A 1 14.57 -14.14 13.40
C MET A 1 14.24 -12.70 13.72
N SER A 2 15.09 -11.74 13.35
CA SER A 2 14.78 -10.31 13.48
C SER A 2 14.09 -9.82 12.20
N LEU A 3 12.86 -9.34 12.30
CA LEU A 3 12.16 -8.75 11.16
C LEU A 3 12.84 -7.44 10.74
N PRO A 4 12.93 -7.15 9.43
CA PRO A 4 13.55 -5.90 8.98
C PRO A 4 12.65 -4.73 9.36
N LEU A 5 13.25 -3.74 10.04
CA LEU A 5 12.51 -2.63 10.65
C LEU A 5 11.72 -1.80 9.63
N LEU A 6 12.36 -1.37 8.54
CA LEU A 6 11.73 -0.47 7.55
C LEU A 6 10.53 -1.11 6.83
N PRO A 7 10.61 -2.34 6.27
CA PRO A 7 9.44 -3.04 5.74
C PRO A 7 8.33 -3.28 6.76
N THR A 8 8.68 -3.55 8.01
CA THR A 8 7.69 -3.79 9.07
C THR A 8 6.92 -2.52 9.38
N ILE A 9 7.63 -1.39 9.56
CA ILE A 9 7.00 -0.09 9.83
C ILE A 9 6.18 0.38 8.62
N SER A 10 6.68 0.23 7.40
CA SER A 10 5.90 0.60 6.21
C SER A 10 4.62 -0.23 6.11
N THR A 11 4.71 -1.55 6.29
CA THR A 11 3.54 -2.46 6.28
C THR A 11 2.54 -2.09 7.37
N PHE A 12 3.01 -1.73 8.57
CA PHE A 12 2.14 -1.24 9.63
C PHE A 12 1.34 0.00 9.19
N PHE A 13 1.97 0.99 8.56
CA PHE A 13 1.30 2.22 8.14
C PHE A 13 0.22 1.99 7.07
N ILE A 14 0.45 1.09 6.10
CA ILE A 14 -0.58 0.79 5.10
C ILE A 14 -1.75 -0.01 5.68
N VAL A 15 -1.48 -0.91 6.63
CA VAL A 15 -2.54 -1.60 7.39
C VAL A 15 -3.34 -0.62 8.23
N LEU A 16 -2.67 0.29 8.94
CA LEU A 16 -3.32 1.36 9.70
C LEU A 16 -4.19 2.23 8.79
N SER A 17 -3.68 2.61 7.61
CA SER A 17 -4.46 3.34 6.61
C SER A 17 -5.71 2.58 6.20
N ALA A 18 -5.60 1.28 5.87
CA ALA A 18 -6.74 0.45 5.50
C ALA A 18 -7.79 0.36 6.62
N VAL A 19 -7.37 0.16 7.88
CA VAL A 19 -8.29 0.16 9.03
C VAL A 19 -9.01 1.49 9.16
N LEU A 20 -8.31 2.61 9.01
CA LEU A 20 -8.91 3.95 9.04
C LEU A 20 -9.89 4.14 7.85
N VAL A 21 -9.58 3.63 6.66
CA VAL A 21 -10.52 3.61 5.52
C VAL A 21 -11.79 2.84 5.86
N ALA A 22 -11.69 1.66 6.49
CA ALA A 22 -12.86 0.90 6.94
C ALA A 22 -13.71 1.68 7.95
N ILE A 23 -13.07 2.30 8.95
CA ILE A 23 -13.76 3.15 9.93
C ILE A 23 -14.45 4.32 9.23
N GLY A 24 -13.76 5.02 8.33
CA GLY A 24 -14.33 6.13 7.58
C GLY A 24 -15.48 5.71 6.67
N TRP A 25 -15.44 4.51 6.09
CA TRP A 25 -16.56 3.94 5.35
C TRP A 25 -17.77 3.75 6.27
N THR A 26 -17.61 3.14 7.44
CA THR A 26 -18.69 2.96 8.41
C THR A 26 -19.28 4.31 8.85
N LEU A 27 -18.44 5.32 9.10
CA LEU A 27 -18.88 6.66 9.49
C LEU A 27 -19.74 7.33 8.41
N ILE A 28 -19.39 7.18 7.12
CA ILE A 28 -20.19 7.79 6.05
C ILE A 28 -21.52 7.06 5.82
N ILE A 29 -21.57 5.74 6.01
CA ILE A 29 -22.85 5.00 6.03
C ILE A 29 -23.77 5.55 7.12
N GLN A 30 -23.21 5.86 8.30
CA GLN A 30 -23.92 6.48 9.42
C GLN A 30 -24.19 7.99 9.23
N ARG A 31 -23.85 8.57 8.06
CA ARG A 31 -23.94 10.01 7.75
C ARG A 31 -23.17 10.93 8.71
N LYS A 32 -22.15 10.42 9.41
CA LYS A 32 -21.26 11.21 10.28
C LYS A 32 -20.15 11.88 9.46
N ILE A 33 -20.53 12.87 8.65
CA ILE A 33 -19.66 13.47 7.62
C ILE A 33 -18.37 14.08 8.19
N GLU A 34 -18.47 14.86 9.27
CA GLU A 34 -17.28 15.51 9.85
C GLU A 34 -16.30 14.51 10.46
N ALA A 35 -16.81 13.45 11.09
CA ALA A 35 -15.97 12.36 11.58
C ALA A 35 -15.32 11.59 10.42
N HIS A 36 -16.08 11.29 9.36
CA HIS A 36 -15.55 10.68 8.15
C HIS A 36 -14.38 11.48 7.56
N LYS A 37 -14.52 12.80 7.39
CA LYS A 37 -13.45 13.67 6.88
C LYS A 37 -12.17 13.58 7.71
N LYS A 38 -12.30 13.67 9.05
CA LYS A 38 -11.16 13.58 9.98
C LYS A 38 -10.44 12.24 9.87
N VAL A 39 -11.19 11.13 9.84
CA VAL A 39 -10.63 9.79 9.72
C VAL A 39 -9.99 9.56 8.34
N MET A 40 -10.59 10.07 7.26
CA MET A 40 -10.00 9.97 5.92
C MET A 40 -8.71 10.77 5.79
N PHE A 41 -8.62 11.92 6.45
CA PHE A 41 -7.38 12.68 6.51
C PHE A 41 -6.28 11.91 7.26
N ALA A 42 -6.60 11.30 8.40
CA ALA A 42 -5.66 10.43 9.12
C ALA A 42 -5.23 9.21 8.27
N ALA A 43 -6.18 8.59 7.54
CA ALA A 43 -5.88 7.48 6.63
C ALA A 43 -4.91 7.89 5.50
N ALA A 44 -5.08 9.11 4.97
CA ALA A 44 -4.21 9.67 3.94
C ALA A 44 -2.80 9.95 4.49
N ILE A 45 -2.68 10.46 5.72
CA ILE A 45 -1.38 10.63 6.38
C ILE A 45 -0.69 9.28 6.56
N ALA A 46 -1.39 8.26 7.06
CA ALA A 46 -0.82 6.92 7.22
C ALA A 46 -0.36 6.33 5.87
N ALA A 47 -1.15 6.49 4.80
CA ALA A 47 -0.78 6.06 3.46
C ALA A 47 0.47 6.80 2.93
N LEU A 48 0.57 8.11 3.18
CA LEU A 48 1.72 8.91 2.79
C LEU A 48 2.98 8.49 3.56
N SER A 49 2.86 8.23 4.87
CA SER A 49 3.96 7.70 5.68
C SER A 49 4.46 6.35 5.17
N PHE A 50 3.54 5.43 4.82
CA PHE A 50 3.90 4.19 4.14
C PHE A 50 4.71 4.46 2.86
N PHE A 51 4.20 5.33 1.99
CA PHE A 51 4.81 5.59 0.69
C PHE A 51 6.21 6.21 0.84
N ILE A 52 6.38 7.18 1.74
CA ILE A 52 7.69 7.79 2.01
C ILE A 52 8.69 6.73 2.48
N ILE A 53 8.33 5.91 3.48
CA ILE A 53 9.23 4.88 4.02
C ILE A 53 9.57 3.84 2.95
N TYR A 54 8.57 3.37 2.19
CA TYR A 54 8.75 2.41 1.12
C TYR A 54 9.66 2.96 0.01
N ALA A 55 9.38 4.17 -0.48
CA ALA A 55 10.15 4.80 -1.54
C ALA A 55 11.57 5.09 -1.09
N SER A 56 11.77 5.64 0.11
CA SER A 56 13.10 5.87 0.69
C SER A 56 13.88 4.57 0.81
N ARG A 57 13.29 3.50 1.35
CA ARG A 57 13.94 2.18 1.39
C ARG A 57 14.33 1.71 -0.01
N THR A 58 13.44 1.82 -0.97
CA THR A 58 13.67 1.36 -2.35
C THR A 58 14.83 2.12 -2.99
N VAL A 59 14.91 3.44 -2.79
CA VAL A 59 15.96 4.29 -3.35
C VAL A 59 17.32 4.05 -2.68
N PHE A 60 17.37 3.98 -1.34
CA PHE A 60 18.64 3.94 -0.61
C PHE A 60 19.16 2.53 -0.31
N VAL A 61 18.27 1.57 -0.10
CA VAL A 61 18.61 0.18 0.30
C VAL A 61 18.38 -0.78 -0.86
N GLY A 62 17.29 -0.59 -1.61
CA GLY A 62 16.93 -1.42 -2.74
C GLY A 62 15.77 -2.39 -2.49
N ASN A 63 15.58 -3.31 -3.44
CA ASN A 63 14.49 -4.28 -3.43
C ASN A 63 14.98 -5.65 -2.98
N THR A 64 14.15 -6.33 -2.20
CA THR A 64 14.44 -7.68 -1.69
C THR A 64 13.97 -8.71 -2.70
N ALA A 65 14.86 -9.59 -3.14
CA ALA A 65 14.50 -10.68 -4.03
C ALA A 65 13.66 -11.75 -3.30
N PHE A 66 12.85 -12.49 -4.04
CA PHE A 66 12.15 -13.65 -3.50
C PHE A 66 13.18 -14.75 -3.17
N GLY A 67 13.21 -15.21 -1.92
CA GLY A 67 14.14 -16.26 -1.47
C GLY A 67 13.46 -17.58 -1.12
N GLY A 68 12.24 -17.80 -1.62
CA GLY A 68 11.59 -19.12 -1.58
C GLY A 68 12.12 -20.06 -2.67
N PRO A 69 11.61 -21.31 -2.75
CA PRO A 69 11.97 -22.28 -3.78
C PRO A 69 11.84 -21.71 -5.21
N GLU A 70 12.76 -22.07 -6.10
CA GLU A 70 12.82 -21.53 -7.47
C GLU A 70 11.54 -21.83 -8.27
N GLU A 71 10.88 -22.97 -8.01
CA GLU A 71 9.60 -23.35 -8.60
C GLU A 71 8.46 -22.35 -8.30
N TYR A 72 8.53 -21.63 -7.17
CA TYR A 72 7.52 -20.63 -6.78
C TYR A 72 7.83 -19.22 -7.26
N LYS A 73 9.04 -18.97 -7.75
CA LYS A 73 9.50 -17.63 -8.14
C LYS A 73 8.66 -17.01 -9.24
N ILE A 74 8.22 -17.79 -10.23
CA ILE A 74 7.38 -17.29 -11.31
C ILE A 74 5.99 -16.87 -10.80
N TYR A 75 5.39 -17.66 -9.92
CA TYR A 75 4.10 -17.36 -9.31
C TYR A 75 4.17 -16.12 -8.42
N TYR A 76 5.23 -16.01 -7.61
CA TYR A 76 5.49 -14.81 -6.83
C TYR A 76 5.67 -13.58 -7.72
N THR A 77 6.42 -13.70 -8.82
CA THR A 77 6.66 -12.58 -9.73
C THR A 77 5.36 -12.10 -10.38
N ILE A 78 4.51 -13.01 -10.86
CA ILE A 78 3.19 -12.68 -11.40
C ILE A 78 2.33 -11.99 -10.34
N PHE A 79 2.31 -12.53 -9.12
CA PHE A 79 1.57 -11.95 -8.00
C PHE A 79 2.09 -10.55 -7.64
N LEU A 80 3.40 -10.35 -7.64
CA LEU A 80 4.02 -9.06 -7.35
C LEU A 80 3.65 -8.02 -8.41
N VAL A 81 3.72 -8.38 -9.70
CA VAL A 81 3.29 -7.49 -10.80
C VAL A 81 1.81 -7.12 -10.65
N PHE A 82 0.95 -8.09 -10.34
CA PHE A 82 -0.45 -7.84 -10.04
C PHE A 82 -0.62 -6.85 -8.88
N HIS A 83 0.07 -7.06 -7.77
CA HIS A 83 0.03 -6.17 -6.62
C HIS A 83 0.48 -4.75 -6.98
N ILE A 84 1.56 -4.60 -7.76
CA ILE A 84 2.07 -3.29 -8.18
C ILE A 84 1.02 -2.55 -9.02
N ILE A 85 0.43 -3.20 -10.03
CA ILE A 85 -0.63 -2.59 -10.87
C ILE A 85 -1.82 -2.15 -10.01
N LEU A 86 -2.23 -3.01 -9.09
CA LEU A 86 -3.33 -2.73 -8.17
C LEU A 86 -3.00 -1.57 -7.22
N ALA A 87 -1.77 -1.52 -6.69
CA ALA A 87 -1.29 -0.46 -5.82
C ALA A 87 -1.22 0.89 -6.53
N THR A 88 -0.69 0.92 -7.76
CA THR A 88 -0.65 2.14 -8.59
C THR A 88 -2.06 2.64 -8.89
N THR A 89 -2.97 1.73 -9.26
CA THR A 89 -4.38 2.07 -9.51
C THR A 89 -5.05 2.62 -8.25
N GLY A 90 -4.85 1.94 -7.10
CA GLY A 90 -5.36 2.39 -5.80
C GLY A 90 -4.86 3.77 -5.42
N ALA A 91 -3.56 4.06 -5.63
CA ALA A 91 -2.98 5.38 -5.38
C ALA A 91 -3.62 6.48 -6.25
N VAL A 92 -3.77 6.25 -7.55
CA VAL A 92 -4.41 7.21 -8.47
C VAL A 92 -5.86 7.49 -8.06
N PHE A 93 -6.65 6.44 -7.82
CA PHE A 93 -8.04 6.59 -7.39
C PHE A 93 -8.16 7.25 -6.01
N GLY A 94 -7.24 6.94 -5.09
CA GLY A 94 -7.11 7.58 -3.78
C GLY A 94 -6.95 9.09 -3.90
N LEU A 95 -5.98 9.54 -4.70
CA LEU A 95 -5.72 10.96 -4.94
C LEU A 95 -6.93 11.67 -5.58
N ILE A 96 -7.54 11.07 -6.60
CA ILE A 96 -8.73 11.63 -7.26
C ILE A 96 -9.90 11.78 -6.27
N THR A 97 -10.09 10.79 -5.40
CA THR A 97 -11.21 10.75 -4.44
C THR A 97 -11.02 11.78 -3.32
N ILE A 98 -9.79 11.89 -2.80
CA ILE A 98 -9.41 12.92 -1.82
C ILE A 98 -9.58 14.31 -2.43
N TRP A 99 -9.08 14.51 -3.66
CA TRP A 99 -9.21 15.80 -4.35
C TRP A 99 -10.66 16.19 -4.60
N ALA A 100 -11.52 15.25 -5.02
CA ALA A 100 -12.95 15.49 -5.17
C ALA A 100 -13.62 15.88 -3.84
N GLY A 101 -13.23 15.23 -2.74
CA GLY A 101 -13.69 15.58 -1.39
C GLY A 101 -13.23 16.97 -0.96
N TYR A 102 -11.96 17.31 -1.20
CA TYR A 102 -11.37 18.62 -0.88
C TYR A 102 -12.03 19.77 -1.66
N LYS A 103 -12.37 19.54 -2.94
CA LYS A 103 -13.08 20.51 -3.78
C LYS A 103 -14.60 20.57 -3.53
N ASN A 104 -15.12 19.86 -2.52
CA ASN A 104 -16.55 19.71 -2.26
C ASN A 104 -17.36 19.21 -3.47
N ASN A 105 -16.72 18.51 -4.42
CA ASN A 105 -17.43 17.84 -5.52
C ASN A 105 -18.00 16.51 -5.03
N LEU A 106 -19.04 16.60 -4.20
CA LEU A 106 -19.62 15.45 -3.50
C LEU A 106 -20.25 14.43 -4.44
N THR A 107 -20.79 14.86 -5.59
CA THR A 107 -21.33 13.95 -6.61
C THR A 107 -20.26 13.00 -7.12
N ARG A 108 -19.08 13.54 -7.49
CA ARG A 108 -17.95 12.73 -7.94
C ARG A 108 -17.37 11.89 -6.81
N HIS A 109 -17.22 12.47 -5.61
CA HIS A 109 -16.70 11.77 -4.45
C HIS A 109 -17.57 10.57 -4.05
N ARG A 110 -18.91 10.70 -4.04
CA ARG A 110 -19.83 9.60 -3.73
C ARG A 110 -19.80 8.48 -4.75
N LYS A 111 -19.57 8.81 -6.04
CA LYS A 111 -19.44 7.80 -7.11
C LYS A 111 -18.13 7.02 -7.02
N LEU A 112 -17.02 7.72 -6.77
CA LEU A 112 -15.68 7.12 -6.76
C LEU A 112 -15.29 6.52 -5.41
N GLY A 113 -15.76 7.07 -4.29
CA GLY A 113 -15.37 6.69 -2.93
C GLY A 113 -15.46 5.18 -2.65
N PRO A 114 -16.59 4.52 -2.96
CA PRO A 114 -16.72 3.08 -2.77
C PRO A 114 -15.75 2.27 -3.64
N ILE A 115 -15.61 2.62 -4.92
CA ILE A 115 -14.72 1.94 -5.87
C ILE A 115 -13.27 2.05 -5.39
N THR A 116 -12.83 3.28 -5.08
CA THR A 116 -11.50 3.58 -4.55
C THR A 116 -11.21 2.77 -3.30
N SER A 117 -12.15 2.73 -2.37
CA SER A 117 -11.97 2.05 -1.10
C SER A 117 -11.90 0.52 -1.25
N ILE A 118 -12.69 -0.07 -2.16
CA ILE A 118 -12.59 -1.51 -2.50
C ILE A 118 -11.20 -1.82 -3.05
N ILE A 119 -10.74 -1.07 -4.05
CA ILE A 119 -9.40 -1.24 -4.63
C ILE A 119 -8.35 -1.12 -3.52
N TRP A 120 -8.48 -0.11 -2.64
CA TRP A 120 -7.56 0.12 -1.54
C TRP A 120 -7.45 -1.07 -0.58
N PHE A 121 -8.57 -1.71 -0.22
CA PHE A 121 -8.55 -2.91 0.63
C PHE A 121 -7.81 -4.07 -0.03
N PHE A 122 -8.09 -4.35 -1.31
CA PHE A 122 -7.36 -5.40 -2.04
C PHE A 122 -5.87 -5.07 -2.14
N THR A 123 -5.50 -3.80 -2.39
CA THR A 123 -4.11 -3.34 -2.38
C THR A 123 -3.45 -3.62 -1.03
N ALA A 124 -4.08 -3.25 0.08
CA ALA A 124 -3.51 -3.46 1.41
C ALA A 124 -3.35 -4.94 1.75
N ILE A 125 -4.36 -5.77 1.47
CA ILE A 125 -4.32 -7.22 1.70
C ILE A 125 -3.18 -7.87 0.90
N THR A 126 -3.09 -7.55 -0.39
CA THR A 126 -2.04 -8.09 -1.26
C THR A 126 -0.66 -7.59 -0.87
N GLY A 127 -0.54 -6.34 -0.39
CA GLY A 127 0.71 -5.80 0.14
C GLY A 127 1.18 -6.50 1.42
N VAL A 128 0.26 -6.81 2.33
CA VAL A 128 0.56 -7.64 3.51
C VAL A 128 1.02 -9.03 3.08
N ALA A 129 0.39 -9.64 2.08
CA ALA A 129 0.83 -10.93 1.55
C ALA A 129 2.25 -10.85 0.94
N VAL A 130 2.59 -9.80 0.20
CA VAL A 130 3.98 -9.57 -0.28
C VAL A 130 4.95 -9.51 0.91
N TYR A 131 4.63 -8.75 1.96
CA TYR A 131 5.46 -8.67 3.16
C TYR A 131 5.65 -10.04 3.83
N LEU A 132 4.57 -10.80 4.01
CA LEU A 132 4.63 -12.13 4.62
C LEU A 132 5.49 -13.08 3.79
N LEU A 133 5.30 -13.10 2.46
CA LEU A 133 6.07 -13.95 1.56
C LEU A 133 7.57 -13.60 1.60
N LEU A 134 7.93 -12.32 1.65
CA LEU A 134 9.33 -11.90 1.61
C LEU A 134 10.07 -12.00 2.95
N TYR A 135 9.38 -11.84 4.09
CA TYR A 135 10.06 -11.63 5.38
C TYR A 135 9.62 -12.55 6.51
N VAL A 136 8.54 -13.33 6.33
CA VAL A 136 8.00 -14.19 7.39
C VAL A 136 7.95 -15.65 6.97
N ILE A 137 7.41 -15.94 5.78
CA ILE A 137 7.23 -17.29 5.25
C ILE A 137 8.52 -17.79 4.61
N TYR A 138 9.09 -16.99 3.71
CA TYR A 138 10.38 -17.29 3.09
C TYR A 138 11.47 -16.39 3.67
N HIS A 139 12.71 -16.88 3.62
CA HIS A 139 13.87 -16.05 3.94
C HIS A 139 14.11 -15.19 2.70
N GLY A 140 13.79 -13.89 2.77
CA GLY A 140 14.02 -12.96 1.67
C GLY A 140 15.45 -13.10 1.12
N GLY A 141 15.58 -13.09 -0.21
CA GLY A 141 16.87 -13.18 -0.87
C GLY A 141 17.69 -11.90 -0.68
N GLU A 142 18.82 -11.81 -1.39
CA GLU A 142 19.65 -10.61 -1.33
C GLU A 142 18.85 -9.34 -1.65
N THR A 143 19.08 -8.29 -0.87
CA THR A 143 18.52 -6.97 -1.14
C THR A 143 19.53 -6.20 -1.96
N THR A 144 19.19 -5.91 -3.21
CA THR A 144 20.09 -5.24 -4.16
C THR A 144 19.65 -3.79 -4.37
N SER A 145 20.61 -2.88 -4.31
CA SER A 145 20.39 -1.46 -4.59
C SER A 145 19.85 -1.28 -6.02
N VAL A 146 18.84 -0.41 -6.17
CA VAL A 146 18.26 -0.07 -7.47
C VAL A 146 19.32 0.48 -8.43
N PHE A 147 20.27 1.28 -7.93
CA PHE A 147 21.34 1.84 -8.76
C PHE A 147 22.28 0.75 -9.29
N LYS A 148 22.65 -0.22 -8.45
CA LYS A 148 23.48 -1.35 -8.85
C LYS A 148 22.77 -2.23 -9.89
N ALA A 149 21.47 -2.46 -9.72
CA ALA A 149 20.67 -3.26 -10.63
C ALA A 149 20.51 -2.61 -12.02
N ILE A 150 20.46 -1.28 -12.10
CA ILE A 150 20.28 -0.54 -13.37
C ILE A 150 21.62 -0.21 -14.03
N LEU A 151 22.63 0.20 -13.25
CA LEU A 151 23.88 0.74 -13.78
C LEU A 151 25.00 -0.32 -13.89
N GLY A 152 24.83 -1.50 -13.28
CA GLY A 152 25.70 -2.65 -13.49
C GLY A 152 27.06 -2.62 -12.77
N PHE A 153 27.26 -1.71 -11.81
CA PHE A 153 28.47 -1.62 -10.98
C PHE A 153 28.14 -1.67 -9.48
#